data_AF-A0A2N0WRE5-F1
#
_entry.id   AF-A0A2N0WRE5-F1
#
_cell.length_a   1.000
_cell.length_b   1.000
_cell.length_c   1.000
_cell.angle_alpha   90.00
_cell.angle_beta   90.00
_cell.angle_gamma   90.00
#
_symmetry.space_group_name_H-M   'P 1'
#
loop_
_entity.id
_entity.type
_entity.pdbx_description
1 polymer ?
#
loop_
_entity_poly.entity_id
_entity_poly.type
_entity_poly.pdbx_seq_one_letter_code
_entity_poly.pdbx_strand_id
1 'polypeptide(L)'
;MVDVSFYQVVFPVLSLMPFCALLVVCLILKYGQICPGQHSRIQGELITIWTVLFVALMMGIETSISPWVLAIGGLGGVYGVLLSIWQGKLPNKRAIPDKAIYYSLLPLGFFSIGVLAAQQSPFIILPMIITGFILANLLLVKAKHRLEAFNKILPFAGVACSILLLIVVASLVFITGEQGLTDKITSNLYWFIGFLLMGLALWLLPVVSDNPQSHTLLGVATFLILISQVLIYEVIVLLT
;
A
#
# COMPACT_ATOMS: atom_id res chain seq x y z
N MET A 1 15.71 -2.85 -26.59
CA MET A 1 15.16 -2.14 -25.42
C MET A 1 13.99 -2.95 -24.95
N VAL A 2 14.04 -3.49 -23.73
CA VAL A 2 12.91 -4.27 -23.19
C VAL A 2 11.84 -3.26 -22.79
N ASP A 3 10.77 -3.14 -23.56
CA ASP A 3 9.61 -2.37 -23.17
C ASP A 3 8.91 -3.12 -22.03
N VAL A 4 9.18 -2.71 -20.80
CA VAL A 4 8.46 -3.20 -19.63
C VAL A 4 7.01 -2.73 -19.77
N SER A 5 6.08 -3.67 -19.86
CA SER A 5 4.66 -3.35 -19.98
C SER A 5 4.18 -2.58 -18.74
N PHE A 6 3.36 -1.55 -18.93
CA PHE A 6 2.76 -0.76 -17.85
C PHE A 6 2.14 -1.65 -16.75
N TYR A 7 1.46 -2.73 -17.14
CA TYR A 7 0.84 -3.67 -16.22
C TYR A 7 1.86 -4.39 -15.33
N GLN A 8 3.04 -4.72 -15.85
CA GLN A 8 4.10 -5.40 -15.09
C GLN A 8 4.72 -4.50 -14.02
N VAL A 9 4.66 -3.17 -14.18
CA VAL A 9 5.17 -2.21 -13.19
C VAL A 9 4.10 -1.89 -12.14
N VAL A 10 2.85 -1.68 -12.56
CA VAL A 10 1.78 -1.25 -11.63
C VAL A 10 1.27 -2.41 -10.79
N PHE A 11 1.12 -3.59 -11.38
CA PHE A 11 0.53 -4.75 -10.72
C PHE A 11 1.23 -5.10 -9.39
N PRO A 12 2.57 -5.21 -9.31
CA PRO A 12 3.24 -5.60 -8.08
C PRO A 12 3.06 -4.59 -6.94
N VAL A 13 3.13 -3.28 -7.24
CA VAL A 13 2.94 -2.23 -6.23
C VAL A 13 1.50 -2.23 -5.73
N LEU A 14 0.53 -2.27 -6.64
CA LEU A 14 -0.90 -2.19 -6.31
C LEU A 14 -1.42 -3.44 -5.61
N SER A 15 -0.86 -4.62 -5.93
CA SER A 15 -1.26 -5.90 -5.31
C SER A 15 -0.74 -6.05 -3.87
N LEU A 16 0.46 -5.53 -3.58
CA LEU A 16 1.08 -5.64 -2.25
C LEU A 16 0.61 -4.56 -1.26
N MET A 17 0.19 -3.40 -1.76
CA MET A 17 -0.35 -2.29 -0.96
C MET A 17 -1.53 -2.70 -0.03
N PRO A 18 -2.59 -3.40 -0.51
CA PRO A 18 -3.68 -3.92 0.32
C PRO A 18 -3.22 -4.82 1.46
N PHE A 19 -2.24 -5.70 1.22
CA PHE A 19 -1.75 -6.62 2.22
C PHE A 19 -1.03 -5.89 3.36
N CYS A 20 -0.11 -4.99 3.03
CA CYS A 20 0.59 -4.22 4.05
C CYS A 20 -0.38 -3.33 4.84
N ALA A 21 -1.34 -2.69 4.18
CA ALA A 21 -2.36 -1.90 4.85
C ALA A 21 -3.23 -2.74 5.80
N LEU A 22 -3.67 -3.93 5.37
CA LEU A 22 -4.45 -4.85 6.20
C LEU A 22 -3.63 -5.35 7.39
N LEU A 23 -2.35 -5.66 7.21
CA LEU A 23 -1.44 -6.07 8.28
C LEU A 23 -1.35 -4.99 9.36
N VAL A 24 -1.14 -3.73 8.98
CA VAL A 24 -1.11 -2.59 9.90
C VAL A 24 -2.44 -2.45 10.62
N VAL A 25 -3.57 -2.52 9.90
CA VAL A 25 -4.91 -2.43 10.52
C VAL A 25 -5.12 -3.58 11.51
N CYS A 26 -4.76 -4.82 11.16
CA CYS A 26 -4.86 -5.95 12.07
C CYS A 26 -4.00 -5.80 13.32
N LEU A 27 -2.78 -5.25 13.21
CA LEU A 27 -1.96 -4.94 14.38
C LEU A 27 -2.63 -3.88 15.27
N ILE A 28 -3.24 -2.86 14.67
CA ILE A 28 -3.97 -1.81 15.39
C ILE A 28 -5.22 -2.38 16.08
N LEU A 29 -5.98 -3.26 15.44
CA LEU A 29 -7.14 -3.91 16.07
C LEU A 29 -6.72 -4.82 17.24
N LYS A 30 -5.59 -5.51 17.11
CA LYS A 30 -5.08 -6.44 18.13
C LYS A 30 -4.49 -5.73 19.36
N TYR A 31 -3.70 -4.69 19.14
CA TYR A 31 -2.91 -4.02 20.19
C TYR A 31 -3.39 -2.62 20.53
N GLY A 32 -4.17 -1.99 19.67
CA GLY A 32 -4.83 -0.73 19.97
C GLY A 32 -5.94 -0.97 20.99
N GLN A 33 -5.90 -0.22 22.09
CA GLN A 33 -6.98 -0.21 23.09
C GLN A 33 -8.18 0.56 22.53
N ILE A 34 -8.88 -0.02 21.57
CA ILE A 34 -9.93 0.65 20.77
C ILE A 34 -11.30 0.41 21.39
N CYS A 35 -12.10 1.46 21.51
CA CYS A 35 -13.49 1.33 21.94
C CYS A 35 -14.33 0.58 20.88
N PRO A 36 -15.34 -0.24 21.25
CA PRO A 36 -16.14 -1.03 20.30
C PRO A 36 -16.76 -0.21 19.15
N GLY A 37 -17.20 1.02 19.44
CA GLY A 37 -17.75 1.92 18.43
C GLY A 37 -16.74 2.46 17.42
N GLN A 38 -15.45 2.55 17.78
CA GLN A 38 -14.37 2.89 16.84
C GLN A 38 -13.96 1.66 16.03
N HIS A 39 -13.98 0.49 16.66
CA HIS A 39 -13.68 -0.79 16.01
C HIS A 39 -14.59 -1.03 14.80
N SER A 40 -15.90 -0.85 14.97
CA SER A 40 -16.89 -0.96 13.88
C SER A 40 -16.65 0.06 12.74
N ARG A 41 -16.19 1.27 13.05
CA ARG A 41 -15.88 2.29 12.02
C ARG A 41 -14.66 1.91 11.19
N ILE A 42 -13.59 1.43 11.82
CA ILE A 42 -12.40 0.95 11.11
C ILE A 42 -12.77 -0.21 10.19
N GLN A 43 -13.57 -1.16 10.69
CA GLN A 43 -14.06 -2.29 9.89
C GLN A 43 -14.93 -1.85 8.71
N GLY A 44 -15.73 -0.79 8.87
CA GLY A 44 -16.53 -0.22 7.78
C GLY A 44 -15.70 0.33 6.61
N GLU A 45 -14.46 0.76 6.88
CA GLU A 45 -13.57 1.29 5.85
C GLU A 45 -12.75 0.22 5.13
N LEU A 46 -12.74 -1.03 5.60
CA LEU A 46 -11.99 -2.15 5.00
C LEU A 46 -12.38 -2.41 3.54
N ILE A 47 -13.57 -2.00 3.10
CA ILE A 47 -13.99 -2.10 1.69
C ILE A 47 -12.96 -1.47 0.74
N THR A 48 -12.28 -0.41 1.16
CA THR A 48 -11.25 0.26 0.36
C THR A 48 -10.08 -0.68 0.05
N ILE A 49 -9.65 -1.51 1.00
CA ILE A 49 -8.56 -2.50 0.80
C ILE A 49 -8.95 -3.48 -0.31
N TRP A 50 -10.18 -4.00 -0.24
CA TRP A 50 -10.70 -4.96 -1.22
C TRP A 50 -10.86 -4.35 -2.59
N THR A 51 -11.30 -3.08 -2.68
CA THR A 51 -11.40 -2.38 -3.97
C THR A 51 -10.04 -2.21 -4.64
N VAL A 52 -8.99 -1.84 -3.89
CA VAL A 52 -7.62 -1.73 -4.42
C VAL A 52 -7.12 -3.10 -4.87
N LEU A 53 -7.38 -4.16 -4.10
CA LEU A 53 -7.04 -5.53 -4.48
C LEU A 53 -7.72 -5.95 -5.79
N PHE A 54 -9.01 -5.66 -5.99
CA PHE A 54 -9.70 -6.01 -7.23
C PHE A 54 -9.13 -5.28 -8.45
N VAL A 55 -8.77 -4.00 -8.31
CA VAL A 55 -8.07 -3.27 -9.38
C VAL A 55 -6.73 -3.95 -9.70
N ALA A 56 -5.97 -4.35 -8.69
CA ALA A 56 -4.74 -5.10 -8.88
C ALA A 56 -4.99 -6.45 -9.57
N LEU A 57 -6.03 -7.20 -9.20
CA LEU A 57 -6.36 -8.47 -9.84
C LEU A 57 -6.74 -8.30 -11.31
N MET A 58 -7.50 -7.26 -11.66
CA MET A 58 -7.83 -6.96 -13.06
C MET A 58 -6.56 -6.68 -13.88
N MET A 59 -5.61 -5.93 -13.33
CA MET A 59 -4.30 -5.72 -13.96
C MET A 59 -3.49 -7.01 -14.03
N GLY A 60 -3.61 -7.87 -13.02
CA GLY A 60 -2.91 -9.15 -12.94
C GLY A 60 -3.28 -10.13 -14.05
N ILE A 61 -4.52 -10.06 -14.56
CA ILE A 61 -4.97 -10.89 -15.71
C ILE A 61 -4.16 -10.56 -16.97
N GLU A 62 -3.80 -9.30 -17.16
CA GLU A 62 -2.98 -8.85 -18.29
C GLU A 62 -1.48 -9.11 -18.09
N THR A 63 -1.08 -9.56 -16.89
CA THR A 63 0.29 -9.97 -16.61
C THR A 63 0.46 -11.48 -16.76
N SER A 64 1.65 -11.91 -17.18
CA SER A 64 2.02 -13.33 -17.28
C SER A 64 2.25 -14.01 -15.91
N ILE A 65 1.56 -13.56 -14.86
CA ILE A 65 1.65 -14.16 -13.53
C ILE A 65 0.93 -15.50 -13.48
N SER A 66 1.37 -16.38 -12.59
CA SER A 66 0.80 -17.72 -12.49
C SER A 66 -0.68 -17.68 -12.10
N PRO A 67 -1.56 -18.45 -12.76
CA PRO A 67 -3.01 -18.43 -12.50
C PRO A 67 -3.40 -18.74 -11.05
N TRP A 68 -2.60 -19.53 -10.34
CA TRP A 68 -2.88 -19.84 -8.93
C TRP A 68 -2.81 -18.60 -8.04
N VAL A 69 -1.92 -17.64 -8.35
CA VAL A 69 -1.78 -16.38 -7.60
C VAL A 69 -3.07 -15.58 -7.74
N LEU A 70 -3.57 -15.44 -8.97
CA LEU A 70 -4.81 -14.72 -9.25
C LEU A 70 -6.03 -15.41 -8.62
N ALA A 71 -6.07 -16.75 -8.62
CA ALA A 71 -7.14 -17.51 -7.98
C ALA A 71 -7.17 -17.26 -6.46
N ILE A 72 -6.02 -17.33 -5.77
CA ILE A 72 -5.94 -17.07 -4.33
C ILE A 72 -6.29 -15.61 -4.01
N GLY A 73 -5.76 -14.67 -4.78
CA GLY A 73 -6.08 -13.24 -4.62
C GLY A 73 -7.56 -12.96 -4.84
N GLY A 74 -8.19 -13.58 -5.84
CA GLY A 74 -9.63 -13.51 -6.11
C GLY A 74 -10.47 -14.08 -4.96
N LEU A 75 -10.12 -15.25 -4.44
CA LEU A 75 -10.79 -15.83 -3.27
C LEU A 75 -10.66 -14.92 -2.04
N GLY A 76 -9.47 -14.36 -1.80
CA GLY A 76 -9.23 -13.39 -0.73
C GLY A 76 -10.07 -12.11 -0.90
N GLY A 77 -10.14 -11.57 -2.11
CA GLY A 77 -10.97 -10.41 -2.44
C GLY A 77 -12.46 -10.65 -2.24
N VAL A 78 -12.98 -11.80 -2.70
CA VAL A 78 -14.38 -12.20 -2.48
C VAL A 78 -14.66 -12.35 -0.99
N TYR A 79 -13.80 -13.05 -0.25
CA TYR A 79 -13.94 -13.18 1.20
C TYR A 79 -13.99 -11.82 1.91
N GLY A 80 -13.09 -10.92 1.53
CA GLY A 80 -13.04 -9.55 2.06
C GLY A 80 -14.28 -8.71 1.77
N VAL A 81 -14.84 -8.82 0.56
CA VAL A 81 -16.11 -8.16 0.21
C VAL A 81 -17.26 -8.76 1.02
N LEU A 82 -17.32 -10.08 1.18
CA LEU A 82 -18.33 -10.73 2.01
C LEU A 82 -18.25 -10.27 3.48
N LEU A 83 -17.04 -10.11 4.02
CA LEU A 83 -16.84 -9.51 5.35
C LEU A 83 -17.37 -8.07 5.41
N SER A 84 -17.11 -7.27 4.38
CA SER A 84 -17.58 -5.88 4.32
C SER A 84 -19.12 -5.79 4.23
N ILE A 85 -19.76 -6.69 3.48
CA ILE A 85 -21.22 -6.81 3.42
C ILE A 85 -21.78 -7.27 4.77
N TRP A 86 -21.13 -8.23 5.42
CA TRP A 86 -21.54 -8.69 6.75
C TRP A 86 -21.48 -7.55 7.77
N GLN A 87 -20.41 -6.73 7.73
CA GLN A 87 -20.25 -5.57 8.60
C GLN A 87 -21.38 -4.56 8.39
N GLY A 88 -21.76 -4.29 7.14
CA GLY A 88 -22.85 -3.37 6.80
C GLY A 88 -24.24 -3.85 7.26
N LYS A 89 -24.44 -5.16 7.43
CA LYS A 89 -25.72 -5.75 7.88
C LYS A 89 -25.87 -5.82 9.39
N LEU A 90 -24.81 -5.60 10.17
CA LEU A 90 -24.87 -5.72 11.62
C LEU A 90 -25.63 -4.55 12.27
N PRO A 91 -26.67 -4.81 13.09
CA PRO A 91 -27.41 -3.75 13.78
C PRO A 91 -26.55 -3.10 14.88
N ASN A 92 -26.88 -1.86 15.23
CA ASN A 92 -26.30 -1.11 16.36
C ASN A 92 -24.78 -0.89 16.29
N LYS A 93 -24.20 -0.74 15.09
CA LYS A 93 -22.76 -0.45 14.91
C LYS A 93 -21.87 -1.49 15.62
N ARG A 94 -22.30 -2.75 15.64
CA ARG A 94 -21.48 -3.85 16.14
C ARG A 94 -20.30 -4.07 15.20
N ALA A 95 -19.23 -4.60 15.76
CA ALA A 95 -18.06 -5.03 15.02
C ALA A 95 -18.14 -6.53 14.75
N ILE A 96 -17.67 -6.96 13.57
CA ILE A 96 -17.35 -8.36 13.28
C ILE A 96 -16.25 -8.84 14.24
N PRO A 97 -16.26 -10.13 14.63
CA PRO A 97 -15.18 -10.73 15.40
C PRO A 97 -13.83 -10.60 14.68
N ASP A 98 -12.81 -10.13 15.39
CA ASP A 98 -11.47 -9.85 14.84
C ASP A 98 -10.85 -11.07 14.15
N LYS A 99 -11.15 -12.27 14.66
CA LYS A 99 -10.72 -13.54 14.05
C LYS A 99 -11.10 -13.63 12.57
N ALA A 100 -12.30 -13.18 12.19
CA ALA A 100 -12.75 -13.20 10.80
C ALA A 100 -11.90 -12.27 9.91
N ILE A 101 -11.47 -11.13 10.45
CA ILE A 101 -10.57 -10.21 9.74
C ILE A 101 -9.18 -10.81 9.65
N TYR A 102 -8.67 -11.43 10.73
CA TYR A 102 -7.37 -12.11 10.70
C TYR A 102 -7.35 -13.28 9.71
N TYR A 103 -8.46 -14.00 9.53
CA TYR A 103 -8.56 -15.03 8.50
C TYR A 103 -8.43 -14.47 7.08
N SER A 104 -8.82 -13.21 6.84
CA SER A 104 -8.64 -12.56 5.53
C SER A 104 -7.17 -12.27 5.20
N LEU A 105 -6.31 -12.26 6.22
CA LEU A 105 -4.86 -12.09 6.07
C LEU A 105 -4.17 -13.32 5.48
N LEU A 106 -4.76 -14.51 5.63
CA LEU A 106 -4.20 -15.75 5.08
C LEU A 106 -4.20 -15.75 3.54
N PRO A 107 -5.34 -15.61 2.83
CA PRO A 107 -5.33 -15.58 1.37
C PRO A 107 -4.54 -14.37 0.83
N LEU A 108 -4.60 -13.21 1.49
CA LEU A 108 -3.78 -12.06 1.07
C LEU A 108 -2.28 -12.29 1.28
N GLY A 109 -1.90 -12.97 2.35
CA GLY A 109 -0.52 -13.33 2.62
C GLY A 109 0.02 -14.28 1.56
N PHE A 110 -0.71 -15.37 1.24
CA PHE A 110 -0.33 -16.29 0.17
C PHE A 110 -0.25 -15.60 -1.20
N PHE A 111 -1.24 -14.75 -1.50
CA PHE A 111 -1.22 -13.93 -2.71
C PHE A 111 0.02 -13.03 -2.77
N SER A 112 0.32 -12.32 -1.69
CA SER A 112 1.46 -11.39 -1.63
C SER A 112 2.80 -12.12 -1.73
N ILE A 113 2.93 -13.30 -1.12
CA ILE A 113 4.11 -14.15 -1.28
C ILE A 113 4.27 -14.58 -2.74
N GLY A 114 3.17 -14.97 -3.40
CA GLY A 114 3.17 -15.32 -4.82
C GLY A 114 3.59 -14.16 -5.71
N VAL A 115 3.11 -12.93 -5.42
CA VAL A 115 3.54 -11.72 -6.14
C VAL A 115 5.01 -11.42 -5.89
N LEU A 116 5.47 -11.44 -4.63
CA LEU A 116 6.87 -11.18 -4.28
C LEU A 116 7.82 -12.19 -4.94
N ALA A 117 7.46 -13.46 -4.96
CA ALA A 117 8.25 -14.52 -5.59
C ALA A 117 8.33 -14.38 -7.12
N ALA A 118 7.38 -13.68 -7.74
CA ALA A 118 7.38 -13.41 -9.18
C ALA A 118 8.21 -12.17 -9.57
N GLN A 119 8.66 -11.36 -8.61
CA GLN A 119 9.44 -10.15 -8.90
C GLN A 119 10.93 -10.45 -8.99
N GLN A 120 11.61 -9.71 -9.87
CA GLN A 120 13.06 -9.85 -10.08
C GLN A 120 13.88 -9.25 -8.93
N SER A 121 13.35 -8.23 -8.26
CA SER A 121 14.06 -7.48 -7.22
C SER A 121 13.36 -7.59 -5.85
N PRO A 122 14.09 -7.93 -4.78
CA PRO A 122 13.53 -7.97 -3.42
C PRO A 122 13.21 -6.58 -2.87
N PHE A 123 13.73 -5.51 -3.49
CA PHE A 123 13.56 -4.14 -3.00
C PHE A 123 12.13 -3.61 -3.14
N ILE A 124 11.24 -4.32 -3.84
CA ILE A 124 9.80 -4.02 -3.91
C ILE A 124 9.11 -3.99 -2.53
N ILE A 125 9.69 -4.65 -1.52
CA ILE A 125 9.20 -4.63 -0.15
C ILE A 125 9.08 -3.20 0.39
N LEU A 126 9.97 -2.28 -0.02
CA LEU A 126 9.93 -0.88 0.43
C LEU A 126 8.75 -0.10 -0.16
N PRO A 127 8.53 -0.08 -1.48
CA PRO A 127 7.29 0.43 -2.08
C PRO A 127 6.01 -0.16 -1.45
N MET A 128 6.00 -1.46 -1.16
CA MET A 128 4.89 -2.12 -0.47
C MET A 128 4.64 -1.52 0.92
N ILE A 129 5.69 -1.34 1.72
CA ILE A 129 5.57 -0.79 3.09
C ILE A 129 5.08 0.67 3.04
N ILE A 130 5.65 1.49 2.17
CA ILE A 130 5.31 2.92 2.05
C ILE A 130 3.84 3.09 1.64
N THR A 131 3.41 2.38 0.58
CA THR A 131 2.02 2.44 0.09
C THR A 131 1.04 1.84 1.08
N GLY A 132 1.42 0.76 1.78
CA GLY A 132 0.62 0.16 2.84
C GLY A 132 0.40 1.09 4.03
N PHE A 133 1.44 1.81 4.47
CA PHE A 133 1.35 2.75 5.60
C PHE A 133 0.45 3.94 5.29
N ILE A 134 0.56 4.55 4.09
CA ILE A 134 -0.30 5.67 3.74
C ILE A 134 -1.76 5.21 3.53
N LEU A 135 -1.99 4.04 2.93
CA LEU A 135 -3.33 3.48 2.81
C LEU A 135 -3.92 3.19 4.19
N ALA A 136 -3.17 2.55 5.08
CA ALA A 136 -3.63 2.32 6.46
C ALA A 136 -3.98 3.63 7.16
N ASN A 137 -3.15 4.66 7.03
CA ASN A 137 -3.43 5.97 7.62
C ASN A 137 -4.73 6.57 7.02
N LEU A 138 -4.91 6.50 5.70
CA LEU A 138 -6.14 6.94 5.04
C LEU A 138 -7.39 6.28 5.62
N LEU A 139 -7.35 4.97 5.85
CA LEU A 139 -8.47 4.21 6.44
C LEU A 139 -8.77 4.65 7.86
N LEU A 140 -7.73 4.86 8.68
CA LEU A 140 -7.89 5.32 10.05
C LEU A 140 -8.50 6.73 10.10
N VAL A 141 -8.05 7.65 9.25
CA VAL A 141 -8.61 9.01 9.16
C VAL A 141 -10.06 8.98 8.69
N LYS A 142 -10.41 8.18 7.66
CA LYS A 142 -11.81 7.99 7.23
C LYS A 142 -12.68 7.43 8.35
N ALA A 143 -12.16 6.49 9.14
CA ALA A 143 -12.86 5.91 10.28
C ALA A 143 -13.06 6.88 11.47
N LYS A 144 -12.50 8.11 11.40
CA LYS A 144 -12.51 9.10 12.49
C LYS A 144 -12.01 8.50 13.80
N HIS A 145 -10.89 7.79 13.72
CA HIS A 145 -10.22 7.22 14.90
C HIS A 145 -9.73 8.34 15.83
N ARG A 146 -9.55 8.00 17.12
CA ARG A 146 -9.04 8.93 18.16
C ARG A 146 -7.60 8.62 18.56
N LEU A 147 -6.95 7.67 17.90
CA LEU A 147 -5.59 7.29 18.25
C LEU A 147 -4.61 8.26 17.57
N GLU A 148 -4.48 9.46 18.12
CA GLU A 148 -3.63 10.52 17.57
C GLU A 148 -2.16 10.11 17.41
N ALA A 149 -1.69 9.15 18.21
CA ALA A 149 -0.35 8.59 18.08
C ALA A 149 -0.09 7.97 16.69
N PHE A 150 -1.07 7.25 16.11
CA PHE A 150 -0.90 6.62 14.81
C PHE A 150 -0.88 7.64 13.66
N ASN A 151 -1.54 8.80 13.83
CA ASN A 151 -1.45 9.92 12.91
C ASN A 151 -0.04 10.52 12.83
N LYS A 152 0.82 10.27 13.82
CA LYS A 152 2.23 10.69 13.82
C LYS A 152 3.14 9.52 13.42
N ILE A 153 2.95 8.35 14.01
CA ILE A 153 3.81 7.17 13.79
C ILE A 153 3.79 6.72 12.32
N LEU A 154 2.62 6.64 11.68
CA LEU A 154 2.52 6.15 10.30
C LEU A 154 3.23 7.05 9.29
N PRO A 155 3.03 8.39 9.28
CA PRO A 155 3.82 9.28 8.43
C PRO A 155 5.32 9.22 8.70
N PHE A 156 5.77 9.23 9.96
CA PHE A 156 7.20 9.16 10.26
C PHE A 156 7.83 7.83 9.83
N ALA A 157 7.12 6.71 10.01
CA ALA A 157 7.57 5.42 9.53
C ALA A 157 7.64 5.39 7.99
N GLY A 158 6.66 5.98 7.31
CA GLY A 158 6.65 6.13 5.86
C GLY A 158 7.82 6.97 5.33
N VAL A 159 8.16 8.06 6.01
CA VAL A 159 9.35 8.88 5.71
C VAL A 159 10.62 8.08 5.92
N ALA A 160 10.76 7.36 7.03
CA ALA A 160 11.93 6.51 7.28
C ALA A 160 12.12 5.44 6.19
N CYS A 161 11.04 4.76 5.79
CA CYS A 161 11.07 3.80 4.68
C CYS A 161 11.41 4.48 3.33
N SER A 162 10.94 5.69 3.09
CA SER A 162 11.25 6.47 1.88
C SER A 162 12.73 6.85 1.82
N ILE A 163 13.33 7.26 2.95
CA ILE A 163 14.76 7.53 3.05
C ILE A 163 15.57 6.26 2.77
N LEU A 164 15.17 5.12 3.35
CA LEU A 164 15.82 3.84 3.10
C LEU A 164 15.74 3.44 1.61
N LEU A 165 14.58 3.64 0.98
CA LEU A 165 14.40 3.41 -0.46
C LEU A 165 15.33 4.29 -1.31
N LEU A 166 15.49 5.57 -0.96
CA LEU A 166 16.42 6.46 -1.65
C LEU A 166 17.87 5.99 -1.51
N ILE A 167 18.26 5.51 -0.33
CA ILE A 167 19.60 4.94 -0.10
C ILE A 167 19.81 3.68 -0.95
N VAL A 168 18.84 2.79 -1.01
CA VAL A 168 18.90 1.58 -1.85
C VAL A 168 19.07 1.95 -3.32
N VAL A 169 18.25 2.87 -3.83
CA VAL A 169 18.32 3.30 -5.24
C VAL A 169 19.65 3.99 -5.53
N ALA A 170 20.14 4.85 -4.65
CA ALA A 170 21.45 5.47 -4.79
C ALA A 170 22.58 4.43 -4.82
N SER A 171 22.49 3.38 -4.00
CA SER A 171 23.47 2.29 -3.99
C SER A 171 23.42 1.46 -5.27
N LEU A 172 22.23 1.17 -5.82
CA LEU A 172 22.07 0.47 -7.09
C LEU A 172 22.69 1.28 -8.22
N VAL A 173 22.37 2.58 -8.30
CA VAL A 173 22.97 3.47 -9.30
C VAL A 173 24.50 3.51 -9.20
N PHE A 174 25.04 3.56 -7.97
CA PHE A 174 26.48 3.54 -7.75
C PHE A 174 27.15 2.24 -8.23
N ILE A 175 26.50 1.09 -8.02
CA ILE A 175 27.00 -0.22 -8.44
C ILE A 175 26.94 -0.38 -9.96
N THR A 176 25.84 0.01 -10.60
CA THR A 176 25.65 -0.13 -12.06
C THR A 176 26.51 0.86 -12.85
N GLY A 177 26.88 1.99 -12.25
CA GLY A 177 27.72 3.02 -12.86
C GLY A 177 27.00 3.81 -13.97
N GLU A 178 27.73 4.72 -14.62
CA GLU A 178 27.17 5.64 -15.63
C GLU A 178 26.54 4.92 -16.84
N GLN A 179 27.00 3.71 -17.15
CA GLN A 179 26.45 2.92 -18.25
C GLN A 179 25.02 2.43 -18.01
N GLY A 180 24.59 2.35 -16.74
CA GLY A 180 23.21 2.00 -16.37
C GLY A 180 22.22 3.17 -16.42
N LEU A 181 22.70 4.41 -16.45
CA LEU A 181 21.86 5.61 -16.41
C LEU A 181 21.44 6.04 -17.81
N THR A 182 20.42 5.36 -18.34
CA THR A 182 19.77 5.79 -19.59
C THR A 182 18.90 7.03 -19.38
N ASP A 183 18.66 7.82 -20.42
CA ASP A 183 17.78 9.00 -20.37
C ASP A 183 16.40 8.69 -19.78
N LYS A 184 15.87 7.50 -20.06
CA LYS A 184 14.59 7.03 -19.53
C LYS A 184 14.64 6.86 -18.00
N ILE A 185 15.68 6.22 -17.47
CA ILE A 185 15.85 6.00 -16.02
C ILE A 185 16.01 7.35 -15.31
N THR A 186 16.82 8.25 -15.87
CA THR A 186 17.04 9.60 -15.32
C THR A 186 15.75 10.40 -15.27
N SER A 187 14.95 10.38 -16.35
CA SER A 187 13.63 11.03 -16.37
C SER A 187 12.68 10.45 -15.32
N ASN A 188 12.59 9.12 -15.22
CA ASN A 188 11.74 8.46 -14.24
C ASN A 188 12.16 8.78 -12.80
N LEU A 189 13.46 8.89 -12.53
CA LEU A 189 13.97 9.29 -11.22
C LEU A 189 13.54 10.71 -10.84
N TYR A 190 13.58 11.68 -11.77
CA TYR A 190 13.12 13.04 -11.49
C TYR A 190 11.63 13.10 -11.16
N TRP A 191 10.80 12.40 -11.94
CA TRP A 191 9.36 12.32 -11.67
C TRP A 191 9.06 11.62 -10.35
N PHE A 192 9.76 10.51 -10.09
CA PHE A 192 9.67 9.79 -8.82
C PHE A 192 9.93 10.72 -7.62
N ILE A 193 11.05 11.46 -7.64
CA ILE A 193 11.43 12.38 -6.55
C ILE A 193 10.40 13.49 -6.40
N GLY A 194 9.94 14.08 -7.51
CA GLY A 194 8.94 15.15 -7.49
C GLY A 194 7.63 14.69 -6.84
N PHE A 195 7.08 13.55 -7.27
CA PHE A 195 5.87 12.98 -6.70
C PHE A 195 6.06 12.49 -5.26
N LEU A 196 7.23 11.93 -4.93
CA LEU A 196 7.54 11.49 -3.57
C LEU A 196 7.54 12.68 -2.61
N LEU A 197 8.29 13.74 -2.93
CA LEU A 197 8.41 14.92 -2.08
C LEU A 197 7.06 15.62 -1.91
N MET A 198 6.29 15.76 -3.00
CA MET A 198 4.96 16.35 -2.92
C MET A 198 3.99 15.49 -2.10
N GLY A 199 3.98 14.17 -2.32
CA GLY A 199 3.16 13.22 -1.57
C GLY A 199 3.51 13.21 -0.07
N LEU A 200 4.79 13.17 0.27
CA LEU A 200 5.28 13.23 1.65
C LEU A 200 4.96 14.58 2.30
N ALA A 201 5.12 15.69 1.59
CA ALA A 201 4.79 17.02 2.11
C ALA A 201 3.30 17.12 2.46
N LEU A 202 2.41 16.65 1.58
CA LEU A 202 0.97 16.61 1.87
C LEU A 202 0.63 15.63 3.01
N TRP A 203 1.36 14.52 3.12
CA TRP A 203 1.14 13.53 4.17
C TRP A 203 1.58 14.04 5.55
N LEU A 204 2.68 14.79 5.61
CA LEU A 204 3.22 15.39 6.83
C LEU A 204 2.55 16.71 7.20
N LEU A 205 1.89 17.39 6.26
CA LEU A 205 1.29 18.71 6.49
C LEU A 205 0.38 18.75 7.74
N PRO A 206 -0.53 17.79 7.98
CA PRO A 206 -1.35 17.81 9.19
C PRO A 206 -0.55 17.59 10.48
N VAL A 207 0.56 16.85 10.40
CA VAL A 207 1.44 16.58 11.57
C VAL A 207 2.22 17.84 11.96
N VAL A 208 2.65 18.63 10.97
CA VAL A 208 3.43 19.85 11.20
C VAL A 208 2.52 21.03 11.59
N SER A 209 1.32 21.10 11.02
CA SER A 209 0.40 22.22 11.24
C SER A 209 -0.56 22.04 12.41
N ASP A 210 -0.45 20.92 13.15
CA ASP A 210 -1.35 20.50 14.23
C ASP A 210 -2.86 20.57 13.85
N ASN A 211 -3.15 20.52 12.55
CA ASN A 211 -4.50 20.57 12.02
C ASN A 211 -5.11 19.17 11.97
N PRO A 212 -6.45 19.06 12.09
CA PRO A 212 -7.12 17.79 11.92
C PRO A 212 -6.84 17.20 10.52
N GLN A 213 -6.48 15.92 10.47
CA GLN A 213 -6.19 15.25 9.20
C GLN A 213 -7.45 15.17 8.34
N SER A 214 -7.41 15.76 7.14
CA SER A 214 -8.47 15.63 6.14
C SER A 214 -8.26 14.37 5.31
N HIS A 215 -9.31 13.55 5.21
CA HIS A 215 -9.30 12.35 4.37
C HIS A 215 -9.11 12.67 2.88
N THR A 216 -9.55 13.85 2.41
CA THR A 216 -9.36 14.28 1.02
C THR A 216 -7.89 14.57 0.74
N LEU A 217 -7.24 15.34 1.62
CA LEU A 217 -5.81 15.66 1.51
C LEU A 217 -4.98 14.37 1.53
N LEU A 218 -5.30 13.47 2.46
CA LEU A 218 -4.62 12.18 2.58
C LEU A 218 -4.89 11.25 1.39
N GLY A 219 -6.06 11.34 0.77
CA GLY A 219 -6.36 10.64 -0.49
C GLY A 219 -5.49 11.12 -1.64
N VAL A 220 -5.30 12.44 -1.77
CA VAL A 220 -4.38 13.03 -2.77
C VAL A 220 -2.94 12.60 -2.48
N ALA A 221 -2.49 12.67 -1.22
CA ALA A 221 -1.17 12.19 -0.82
C ALA A 221 -0.97 10.70 -1.16
N THR A 222 -1.99 9.86 -0.89
CA THR A 222 -1.98 8.42 -1.23
C THR A 222 -1.76 8.21 -2.72
N PHE A 223 -2.45 8.97 -3.56
CA PHE A 223 -2.33 8.87 -5.00
C PHE A 223 -0.95 9.31 -5.52
N LEU A 224 -0.42 10.42 -5.02
CA LEU A 224 0.93 10.91 -5.39
C LEU A 224 2.03 9.93 -4.96
N ILE A 225 1.93 9.39 -3.74
CA ILE A 225 2.88 8.37 -3.26
C ILE A 225 2.76 7.09 -4.08
N LEU A 226 1.55 6.66 -4.46
CA LEU A 226 1.35 5.49 -5.31
C LEU A 226 2.02 5.66 -6.67
N ILE A 227 1.81 6.80 -7.35
CA ILE A 227 2.48 7.11 -8.63
C ILE A 227 4.00 7.07 -8.46
N SER A 228 4.51 7.72 -7.42
CA SER A 228 5.93 7.71 -7.08
C SER A 228 6.45 6.27 -6.90
N GLN A 229 5.73 5.41 -6.18
CA GLN A 229 6.13 4.02 -5.96
C GLN A 229 6.08 3.14 -7.21
N VAL A 230 5.19 3.44 -8.16
CA VAL A 230 5.17 2.77 -9.48
C VAL A 230 6.41 3.17 -10.29
N LEU A 231 6.72 4.47 -10.35
CA LEU A 231 7.88 4.97 -11.10
C LEU A 231 9.21 4.43 -10.57
N ILE A 232 9.38 4.39 -9.25
CA ILE A 232 10.62 3.85 -8.66
C ILE A 232 10.73 2.34 -8.83
N TYR A 233 9.60 1.62 -8.86
CA TYR A 233 9.64 0.19 -9.13
C TYR A 233 10.14 -0.11 -10.54
N GLU A 234 9.71 0.66 -11.55
CA GLU A 234 10.27 0.56 -12.91
C GLU A 234 11.78 0.78 -12.90
N VAL A 235 12.26 1.80 -12.19
CA VAL A 235 13.70 2.09 -12.07
C VAL A 235 14.45 0.95 -11.38
N ILE A 236 13.92 0.40 -10.29
CA ILE A 236 14.54 -0.72 -9.58
C ILE A 236 14.68 -1.93 -10.51
N VAL A 237 13.61 -2.29 -11.24
CA VAL A 237 13.62 -3.42 -12.17
C VAL A 237 14.61 -3.21 -13.32
N LEU A 238 14.78 -1.97 -13.80
CA LEU A 238 15.73 -1.66 -14.86
C LEU A 238 17.20 -1.66 -14.39
N LEU A 239 17.44 -1.45 -13.09
CA LEU A 239 18.78 -1.40 -12.50
C LEU A 239 19.28 -2.75 -11.97
N THR A 240 18.38 -3.71 -11.72
CA THR A 240 18.69 -5.08 -11.28
C THR A 240 18.66 -6.07 -12.42
#